data_AF-A0A2N5U2N3-F1
#
_entry.id   AF-A0A2N5U2N3-F1
#
_cell.length_a   1.000
_cell.length_b   1.000
_cell.length_c   1.000
_cell.angle_alpha   90.00
_cell.angle_beta   90.00
_cell.angle_gamma   90.00
#
_symmetry.space_group_name_H-M   'P 1'
#
loop_
_entity.id
_entity.type
_entity.pdbx_description
1 polymer ?
#
loop_
_entity_poly.entity_id
_entity_poly.type
_entity_poly.pdbx_seq_one_letter_code
_entity_poly.pdbx_strand_id
1 'polypeptide(L)'
;MQITAHESFQIFATMNPGGDSGKKELSPALRNRFTEIWVPLVSDPHDGLAIYVDRLSQKTGSGVASSLIPYEWAACIISFSDFYSKSPISAQFSACELSLRDGLAWCDFMACCSSLPPPLLFIHGAQMTVLDRLGTAGFGQDFPSNLIHELRSSFLDHLRQLASISQDAGESSAQITYLADGLKIRDFILNKSTSILEEPTSTIKYSFQAQTVANNAMRIVRALQVPKAVLLEGSPGVGKTSIVEALANLTGKQLRRINLSDQTNLLDLFGADAPVEGGMPGQFEWKDASFLDSLQKGDWVLLDEMNLAPQTVLEGLNCCLDHRGTV
;
A
#
# COMPACT_ATOMS: atom_id res chain seq x y z
N MET A 1 14.28 -47.29 -3.34
CA MET A 1 15.19 -46.59 -4.28
C MET A 1 15.86 -45.49 -3.49
N GLN A 2 17.19 -45.48 -3.42
CA GLN A 2 17.94 -44.42 -2.72
C GLN A 2 18.15 -43.27 -3.72
N ILE A 3 17.80 -42.04 -3.31
CA ILE A 3 18.00 -40.83 -4.11
C ILE A 3 19.19 -40.11 -3.51
N THR A 4 20.19 -39.81 -4.33
CA THR A 4 21.40 -39.05 -3.94
C THR A 4 21.32 -37.67 -4.56
N ALA A 5 21.64 -36.63 -3.80
CA ALA A 5 21.68 -35.26 -4.31
C ALA A 5 22.81 -35.09 -5.34
N HIS A 6 22.61 -34.21 -6.32
CA HIS A 6 23.63 -33.82 -7.28
C HIS A 6 24.77 -33.05 -6.59
N GLU A 7 26.01 -33.15 -7.10
CA GLU A 7 27.18 -32.51 -6.46
C GLU A 7 27.07 -30.98 -6.38
N SER A 8 26.37 -30.36 -7.34
CA SER A 8 26.12 -28.92 -7.36
C SER A 8 24.84 -28.50 -6.61
N PHE A 9 24.15 -29.43 -5.94
CA PHE A 9 22.94 -29.12 -5.20
C PHE A 9 23.29 -28.24 -4.00
N GLN A 10 22.65 -27.07 -3.92
CA GLN A 10 22.75 -26.15 -2.79
C GLN A 10 21.35 -25.78 -2.33
N ILE A 11 21.18 -25.67 -1.02
CA ILE A 11 19.94 -25.20 -0.39
C ILE A 11 20.21 -23.88 0.33
N PHE A 12 19.37 -22.89 0.05
CA PHE A 12 19.34 -21.62 0.74
C PHE A 12 18.01 -21.51 1.48
N ALA A 13 18.06 -21.03 2.71
CA ALA A 13 16.88 -20.75 3.51
C ALA A 13 17.04 -19.37 4.15
N THR A 14 15.94 -18.62 4.25
CA THR A 14 15.89 -17.36 4.98
C THR A 14 14.91 -17.51 6.13
N MET A 15 15.20 -16.84 7.24
CA MET A 15 14.26 -16.73 8.34
C MET A 15 14.39 -15.33 8.93
N ASN A 16 13.26 -14.78 9.36
CA ASN A 16 13.31 -13.61 10.23
C ASN A 16 13.77 -14.05 11.63
N PRO A 17 14.37 -13.14 12.43
CA PRO A 17 14.77 -13.45 13.80
C PRO A 17 13.63 -14.03 14.64
N GLY A 18 13.97 -14.95 15.56
CA GLY A 18 13.02 -15.51 16.52
C GLY A 18 12.51 -14.44 17.48
N GLY A 19 11.21 -14.45 17.78
CA GLY A 19 10.55 -13.46 18.67
C GLY A 19 9.49 -12.60 17.99
N ASP A 20 9.47 -12.55 16.66
CA ASP A 20 8.39 -11.90 15.90
C ASP A 20 7.10 -12.74 15.93
N SER A 21 5.94 -12.08 16.06
CA SER A 21 4.63 -12.73 16.10
C SER A 21 4.41 -13.70 14.94
N GLY A 22 4.01 -14.93 15.26
CA GLY A 22 3.76 -15.99 14.28
C GLY A 22 4.99 -16.75 13.78
N LYS A 23 6.21 -16.39 14.22
CA LYS A 23 7.45 -17.03 13.73
C LYS A 23 7.97 -18.05 14.74
N LYS A 24 8.12 -19.28 14.28
CA LYS A 24 8.68 -20.38 15.08
C LYS A 24 10.19 -20.41 14.93
N GLU A 25 10.89 -20.61 16.05
CA GLU A 25 12.32 -20.86 16.00
C GLU A 25 12.62 -22.25 15.43
N LEU A 26 13.70 -22.34 14.67
CA LEU A 26 14.24 -23.62 14.23
C LEU A 26 14.95 -24.30 15.41
N SER A 27 14.76 -25.63 15.51
CA SER A 27 15.48 -26.43 16.52
C SER A 27 17.00 -26.26 16.37
N PRO A 28 17.79 -26.27 17.46
CA PRO A 28 19.24 -26.16 17.40
C PRO A 28 19.89 -27.21 16.48
N ALA A 29 19.34 -28.43 16.46
CA ALA A 29 19.83 -29.51 15.59
C ALA A 29 19.67 -29.22 14.09
N LEU A 30 18.62 -28.50 13.70
CA LEU A 30 18.41 -28.09 12.31
C LEU A 30 19.28 -26.88 11.96
N ARG A 31 19.38 -25.89 12.86
CA ARG A 31 20.26 -24.72 12.71
C ARG A 31 21.71 -25.12 12.47
N ASN A 32 22.22 -26.08 13.25
CA ASN A 32 23.58 -26.60 13.10
C ASN A 32 23.88 -27.29 11.74
N ARG A 33 22.84 -27.58 10.92
CA ARG A 33 23.02 -28.11 9.56
C ARG A 33 23.16 -27.02 8.51
N PHE A 34 22.89 -25.77 8.86
CA PHE A 34 23.08 -24.61 8.00
C PHE A 34 24.33 -23.84 8.42
N THR A 35 24.98 -23.20 7.45
CA THR A 35 25.88 -22.08 7.74
C THR A 35 25.02 -20.83 7.90
N GLU A 36 24.85 -20.36 9.14
CA GLU A 36 24.06 -19.16 9.41
C GLU A 36 24.86 -17.89 9.06
N ILE A 37 24.22 -16.97 8.30
CA ILE A 37 24.76 -15.65 7.98
C ILE A 37 23.74 -14.62 8.44
N TRP A 38 24.17 -13.69 9.29
CA TRP A 38 23.36 -12.55 9.70
C TRP A 38 23.39 -11.48 8.61
N VAL A 39 22.21 -11.01 8.19
CA VAL A 39 22.06 -9.91 7.24
C VAL A 39 21.74 -8.63 8.04
N PRO A 40 22.66 -7.65 8.11
CA PRO A 40 22.40 -6.41 8.83
C PRO A 40 21.37 -5.53 8.09
N LEU A 41 20.75 -4.62 8.82
CA LEU A 41 19.93 -3.56 8.24
C LEU A 41 20.82 -2.59 7.45
N VAL A 42 20.28 -2.01 6.38
CA VAL A 42 20.92 -0.91 5.66
C VAL A 42 20.78 0.35 6.50
N SER A 43 21.87 0.76 7.15
CA SER A 43 21.92 1.95 8.02
C SER A 43 22.88 3.02 7.51
N ASP A 44 23.69 2.76 6.49
CA ASP A 44 24.56 3.77 5.89
C ASP A 44 23.72 4.66 4.95
N PRO A 45 23.67 6.00 5.18
CA PRO A 45 23.00 6.92 4.27
C PRO A 45 23.52 6.87 2.84
N HIS A 46 24.78 6.51 2.61
CA HIS A 46 25.36 6.36 1.27
C HIS A 46 24.77 5.15 0.54
N ASP A 47 24.58 4.02 1.23
CA ASP A 47 23.92 2.85 0.67
C ASP A 47 22.45 3.16 0.36
N GLY A 48 21.76 3.83 1.30
CA GLY A 48 20.38 4.29 1.09
C GLY A 48 20.25 5.19 -0.14
N LEU A 49 21.17 6.17 -0.29
CA LEU A 49 21.22 7.05 -1.46
C LEU A 49 21.40 6.25 -2.76
N ALA A 50 22.37 5.33 -2.80
CA ALA A 50 22.61 4.51 -3.99
C ALA A 50 21.40 3.66 -4.37
N ILE A 51 20.72 3.05 -3.38
CA ILE A 51 19.52 2.24 -3.60
C ILE A 51 18.36 3.11 -4.13
N TYR A 52 18.12 4.29 -3.56
CA TYR A 52 17.05 5.17 -4.01
C TYR A 52 17.32 5.73 -5.40
N VAL A 53 18.59 6.06 -5.73
CA VAL A 53 18.99 6.49 -7.08
C VAL A 53 18.73 5.40 -8.11
N ASP A 54 19.14 4.16 -7.83
CA ASP A 54 18.90 3.02 -8.73
C ASP A 54 17.39 2.78 -8.91
N ARG A 55 16.63 2.79 -7.82
CA ARG A 55 15.17 2.57 -7.87
C ARG A 55 14.44 3.63 -8.69
N LEU A 56 14.78 4.90 -8.49
CA LEU A 56 14.21 6.00 -9.27
C LEU A 56 14.62 5.91 -10.74
N SER A 57 15.85 5.50 -11.04
CA SER A 57 16.36 5.37 -12.41
C SER A 57 15.69 4.24 -13.21
N GLN A 58 15.35 3.12 -12.57
CA GLN A 58 14.74 1.96 -13.25
C GLN A 58 13.30 2.23 -13.72
N LYS A 59 12.56 3.12 -13.05
CA LYS A 59 11.14 3.33 -13.32
C LYS A 59 10.80 4.59 -14.12
N THR A 60 11.78 5.45 -14.39
CA THR A 60 11.60 6.71 -15.15
C THR A 60 11.45 6.51 -16.67
N GLY A 61 11.55 5.28 -17.19
CA GLY A 61 11.63 4.98 -18.63
C GLY A 61 10.35 5.10 -19.47
N SER A 62 9.21 5.58 -18.97
CA SER A 62 7.91 5.45 -19.70
C SER A 62 6.97 6.67 -19.76
N GLY A 63 7.49 7.90 -19.76
CA GLY A 63 6.81 8.98 -20.52
C GLY A 63 6.56 10.35 -19.89
N VAL A 64 6.86 10.61 -18.61
CA VAL A 64 6.84 12.00 -18.07
C VAL A 64 7.99 12.30 -17.09
N ALA A 65 8.75 11.28 -16.69
CA ALA A 65 9.83 11.43 -15.72
C ALA A 65 11.15 12.01 -16.32
N SER A 66 11.09 12.71 -17.45
CA SER A 66 12.26 13.30 -18.11
C SER A 66 12.86 14.48 -17.35
N SER A 67 12.15 15.04 -16.37
CA SER A 67 12.62 16.14 -15.50
C SER A 67 13.07 15.68 -14.11
N LEU A 68 12.89 14.40 -13.76
CA LEU A 68 13.28 13.88 -12.46
C LEU A 68 14.76 13.54 -12.50
N ILE A 69 15.58 14.23 -11.71
CA ILE A 69 17.00 13.93 -11.52
C ILE A 69 17.11 12.97 -10.32
N PRO A 70 17.35 11.66 -10.51
CA PRO A 70 17.23 10.66 -9.45
C PRO A 70 18.08 10.95 -8.22
N TYR A 71 19.31 11.42 -8.44
CA TYR A 71 20.24 11.78 -7.38
C TYR A 71 19.72 12.89 -6.46
N GLU A 72 19.16 13.96 -7.02
CA GLU A 72 18.66 15.11 -6.25
C GLU A 72 17.52 14.68 -5.33
N TRP A 73 16.54 13.96 -5.88
CA TRP A 73 15.37 13.53 -5.11
C TRP A 73 15.70 12.43 -4.10
N ALA A 74 16.62 11.51 -4.42
CA ALA A 74 17.13 10.55 -3.45
C ALA A 74 17.85 11.26 -2.28
N ALA A 75 18.65 12.30 -2.56
CA ALA A 75 19.29 13.10 -1.52
C ALA A 75 18.27 13.86 -0.65
N CYS A 76 17.18 14.35 -1.23
CA CYS A 76 16.07 14.94 -0.47
C CYS A 76 15.38 13.91 0.45
N ILE A 77 15.17 12.67 -0.01
CA ILE A 77 14.60 11.59 0.84
C ILE A 77 15.53 11.28 2.01
N ILE A 78 16.85 11.19 1.78
CA ILE A 78 17.84 10.98 2.85
C ILE A 78 17.85 12.14 3.85
N SER A 79 17.79 13.38 3.35
CA SER A 79 17.74 14.58 4.20
C SER A 79 16.47 14.61 5.06
N PHE A 80 15.32 14.24 4.48
CA PHE A 80 14.09 14.07 5.24
C PHE A 80 14.20 12.93 6.27
N SER A 81 14.84 11.81 5.92
CA SER A 81 15.05 10.69 6.86
C SER A 81 15.86 11.11 8.08
N ASP A 82 16.92 11.90 7.90
CA ASP A 82 17.71 12.47 9.01
C ASP A 82 16.91 13.48 9.86
N PHE A 83 15.98 14.23 9.26
CA PHE A 83 15.06 15.07 10.03
C PHE A 83 14.03 14.24 10.81
N TYR A 84 13.44 13.25 10.13
CA TYR A 84 12.47 12.32 10.71
C TYR A 84 13.08 11.56 11.89
N SER A 85 14.36 11.18 11.80
CA SER A 85 15.01 10.37 12.84
C SER A 85 15.13 11.07 14.20
N LYS A 86 15.06 12.40 14.20
CA LYS A 86 15.12 13.25 15.41
C LYS A 86 13.74 13.51 16.02
N SER A 87 12.67 12.98 15.42
CA SER A 87 11.30 13.18 15.89
C SER A 87 10.92 12.21 17.02
N PRO A 88 9.92 12.54 17.87
CA PRO A 88 9.45 11.61 18.89
C PRO A 88 8.80 10.34 18.30
N ILE A 89 8.32 10.39 17.05
CA ILE A 89 7.67 9.24 16.41
C ILE A 89 8.69 8.19 15.94
N SER A 90 9.89 8.61 15.52
CA SER A 90 10.94 7.67 15.11
C SER A 90 11.46 6.83 16.27
N ALA A 91 11.45 7.38 17.50
CA ALA A 91 11.89 6.69 18.71
C ALA A 91 11.06 5.45 19.06
N GLN A 92 9.88 5.27 18.47
CA GLN A 92 9.09 4.04 18.61
C GLN A 92 9.67 2.86 17.82
N PHE A 93 10.59 3.11 16.88
CA PHE A 93 11.18 2.11 16.00
C PHE A 93 12.66 1.87 16.33
N SER A 94 13.09 0.62 16.27
CA SER A 94 14.46 0.23 16.65
C SER A 94 15.57 0.89 15.82
N ALA A 95 15.27 1.30 14.58
CA ALA A 95 16.24 1.99 13.71
C ALA A 95 16.18 3.52 13.82
N CYS A 96 15.15 4.08 14.48
CA CYS A 96 14.87 5.52 14.52
C CYS A 96 14.94 6.22 13.15
N GLU A 97 14.85 5.52 12.03
CA GLU A 97 15.05 6.05 10.67
C GLU A 97 13.87 5.67 9.77
N LEU A 98 13.78 6.32 8.61
CA LEU A 98 12.84 5.91 7.58
C LEU A 98 13.21 4.49 7.12
N SER A 99 12.26 3.55 7.19
CA SER A 99 12.53 2.18 6.76
C SER A 99 12.84 2.13 5.26
N LEU A 100 13.74 1.21 4.85
CA LEU A 100 14.06 1.01 3.43
C LEU A 100 12.79 0.72 2.60
N ARG A 101 11.82 0.02 3.19
CA ARG A 101 10.52 -0.26 2.57
C ARG A 101 9.73 1.02 2.28
N ASP A 102 9.69 1.95 3.24
CA ASP A 102 8.97 3.21 3.09
C ASP A 102 9.70 4.15 2.11
N GLY A 103 11.04 4.19 2.14
CA GLY A 103 11.84 4.92 1.16
C GLY A 103 11.69 4.40 -0.27
N LEU A 104 11.69 3.06 -0.46
CA LEU A 104 11.43 2.45 -1.77
C LEU A 104 10.00 2.70 -2.26
N ALA A 105 9.00 2.64 -1.37
CA ALA A 105 7.62 2.97 -1.72
C ALA A 105 7.45 4.44 -2.13
N TRP A 106 8.23 5.34 -1.52
CA TRP A 106 8.27 6.75 -1.90
C TRP A 106 8.87 6.91 -3.29
N CYS A 107 10.02 6.25 -3.57
CA CYS A 107 10.62 6.23 -4.90
C CYS A 107 9.66 5.67 -5.96
N ASP A 108 8.96 4.57 -5.62
CA ASP A 108 7.96 3.95 -6.50
C ASP A 108 6.82 4.90 -6.83
N PHE A 109 6.30 5.65 -5.85
CA PHE A 109 5.28 6.66 -6.09
C PHE A 109 5.76 7.74 -7.05
N MET A 110 6.95 8.31 -6.80
CA MET A 110 7.52 9.38 -7.63
C MET A 110 7.76 8.91 -9.07
N ALA A 111 8.09 7.64 -9.26
CA ALA A 111 8.35 7.11 -10.59
C ALA A 111 7.08 6.65 -11.34
N CYS A 112 6.04 6.18 -10.62
CA CYS A 112 4.79 5.73 -11.24
C CYS A 112 3.82 6.89 -11.56
N CYS A 113 3.80 7.94 -10.74
CA CYS A 113 2.91 9.07 -10.95
C CYS A 113 3.53 10.07 -11.94
N SER A 114 2.96 10.13 -13.14
CA SER A 114 3.44 10.96 -14.24
C SER A 114 2.69 12.29 -14.37
N SER A 115 1.61 12.48 -13.61
CA SER A 115 0.71 13.64 -13.77
C SER A 115 1.15 14.90 -13.03
N LEU A 116 2.27 14.86 -12.27
CA LEU A 116 2.69 15.93 -11.37
C LEU A 116 4.16 16.33 -11.57
N PRO A 117 4.50 17.60 -11.28
CA PRO A 117 5.89 18.04 -11.27
C PRO A 117 6.68 17.39 -10.12
N PRO A 118 8.01 17.19 -10.26
CA PRO A 118 8.83 16.48 -9.26
C PRO A 118 8.72 16.99 -7.81
N PRO A 119 8.64 18.31 -7.53
CA PRO A 119 8.43 18.79 -6.16
C PRO A 119 7.14 18.30 -5.50
N LEU A 120 6.04 18.21 -6.26
CA LEU A 120 4.77 17.68 -5.75
C LEU A 120 4.79 16.16 -5.63
N LEU A 121 5.46 15.46 -6.54
CA LEU A 121 5.68 14.01 -6.44
C LEU A 121 6.43 13.66 -5.15
N PHE A 122 7.47 14.43 -4.83
CA PHE A 122 8.24 14.27 -3.60
C PHE A 122 7.37 14.45 -2.35
N ILE A 123 6.60 15.54 -2.26
CA ILE A 123 5.74 15.81 -1.11
C ILE A 123 4.64 14.73 -0.96
N HIS A 124 3.95 14.39 -2.06
CA HIS A 124 2.89 13.38 -2.02
C HIS A 124 3.43 11.98 -1.68
N GLY A 125 4.62 11.63 -2.17
CA GLY A 125 5.30 10.39 -1.79
C GLY A 125 5.56 10.32 -0.28
N ALA A 126 6.06 11.41 0.32
CA ALA A 126 6.26 11.50 1.77
C ALA A 126 4.94 11.37 2.54
N GLN A 127 3.89 12.04 2.02
CA GLN A 127 2.59 12.01 2.65
C GLN A 127 2.00 10.60 2.66
N MET A 128 2.12 9.88 1.54
CA MET A 128 1.64 8.51 1.39
C MET A 128 2.40 7.54 2.31
N THR A 129 3.72 7.65 2.42
CA THR A 129 4.55 6.66 3.13
C THR A 129 4.71 6.96 4.62
N VAL A 130 4.66 8.23 5.02
CA VAL A 130 4.93 8.66 6.40
C VAL A 130 3.75 9.42 7.00
N LEU A 131 3.36 10.59 6.46
CA LEU A 131 2.46 11.51 7.19
C LEU A 131 1.02 10.98 7.31
N ASP A 132 0.56 10.17 6.36
CA ASP A 132 -0.76 9.55 6.39
C ASP A 132 -0.88 8.46 7.46
N ARG A 133 0.25 7.89 7.90
CA ARG A 133 0.30 6.84 8.93
C ARG A 133 0.32 7.41 10.34
N LEU A 134 0.60 8.70 10.52
CA LEU A 134 0.59 9.34 11.84
C LEU A 134 -0.79 9.23 12.50
N GLY A 135 -0.83 8.56 13.65
CA GLY A 135 -2.04 8.25 14.43
C GLY A 135 -2.63 6.86 14.16
N THR A 136 -2.03 6.06 13.28
CA THR A 136 -2.42 4.65 13.05
C THR A 136 -1.71 3.72 14.03
N ALA A 137 -2.20 2.48 14.15
CA ALA A 137 -1.62 1.46 15.02
C ALA A 137 -0.11 1.28 14.76
N GLY A 138 0.68 1.37 15.84
CA GLY A 138 2.15 1.31 15.78
C GLY A 138 2.83 2.56 15.22
N PHE A 139 2.10 3.61 14.86
CA PHE A 139 2.62 4.88 14.34
C PHE A 139 1.98 6.06 15.07
N GLY A 140 2.27 6.20 16.37
CA GLY A 140 1.82 7.34 17.17
C GLY A 140 0.35 7.29 17.57
N GLN A 141 -0.29 6.12 17.55
CA GLN A 141 -1.65 5.93 18.07
C GLN A 141 -1.80 6.44 19.51
N ASP A 142 -0.78 6.23 20.35
CA ASP A 142 -0.78 6.64 21.76
C ASP A 142 -0.42 8.12 21.97
N PHE A 143 -0.10 8.85 20.89
CA PHE A 143 0.26 10.26 21.00
C PHE A 143 -0.98 11.16 21.06
N PRO A 144 -0.91 12.28 21.81
CA PRO A 144 -1.96 13.28 21.79
C PRO A 144 -2.24 13.80 20.38
N SER A 145 -3.52 14.06 20.07
CA SER A 145 -3.93 14.53 18.74
C SER A 145 -3.24 15.82 18.33
N ASN A 146 -3.02 16.75 19.25
CA ASN A 146 -2.27 17.98 18.99
C ASN A 146 -0.82 17.71 18.58
N LEU A 147 -0.14 16.75 19.22
CA LEU A 147 1.23 16.37 18.85
C LEU A 147 1.26 15.75 17.44
N ILE A 148 0.27 14.92 17.09
CA ILE A 148 0.15 14.37 15.73
C ILE A 148 -0.04 15.50 14.69
N HIS A 149 -0.83 16.52 15.02
CA HIS A 149 -1.01 17.69 14.15
C HIS A 149 0.28 18.51 14.02
N GLU A 150 0.99 18.75 15.12
CA GLU A 150 2.27 19.47 15.15
C GLU A 150 3.34 18.74 14.33
N LEU A 151 3.47 17.42 14.51
CA LEU A 151 4.39 16.58 13.73
C LEU A 151 4.07 16.62 12.24
N ARG A 152 2.79 16.50 11.88
CA ARG A 152 2.36 16.56 10.48
C ARG A 152 2.70 17.92 9.85
N SER A 153 2.49 19.02 10.57
CA SER A 153 2.85 20.36 10.09
C SER A 153 4.36 20.51 9.93
N SER A 154 5.13 20.14 10.97
CA SER A 154 6.59 20.20 10.97
C SER A 154 7.22 19.40 9.84
N PHE A 155 6.76 18.17 9.61
CA PHE A 155 7.22 17.36 8.47
C PHE A 155 6.86 17.99 7.13
N LEU A 156 5.64 18.51 6.98
CA LEU A 156 5.21 19.11 5.72
C LEU A 156 6.01 20.39 5.39
N ASP A 157 6.29 21.21 6.39
CA ASP A 157 7.10 22.42 6.21
C ASP A 157 8.54 22.08 5.83
N HIS A 158 9.14 21.08 6.47
CA HIS A 158 10.47 20.61 6.08
C HIS A 158 10.50 20.03 4.66
N LEU A 159 9.49 19.26 4.27
CA LEU A 159 9.35 18.73 2.91
C LEU A 159 9.22 19.85 1.87
N ARG A 160 8.42 20.90 2.16
CA ARG A 160 8.28 22.07 1.29
C ARG A 160 9.60 22.82 1.13
N GLN A 161 10.38 22.94 2.21
CA GLN A 161 11.71 23.54 2.18
C GLN A 161 12.66 22.74 1.28
N LEU A 162 12.72 21.41 1.44
CA LEU A 162 13.54 20.53 0.58
C LEU A 162 13.10 20.59 -0.89
N ALA A 163 11.80 20.70 -1.14
CA ALA A 163 11.22 20.77 -2.49
C ALA A 163 11.26 22.19 -3.11
N SER A 164 11.72 23.20 -2.36
CA SER A 164 11.71 24.61 -2.78
C SER A 164 10.32 25.14 -3.20
N ILE A 165 9.26 24.73 -2.50
CA ILE A 165 7.87 25.20 -2.73
C ILE A 165 7.45 26.19 -1.64
N SER A 166 6.80 27.31 -2.01
CA SER A 166 6.26 28.29 -1.05
C SER A 166 5.05 27.72 -0.28
N GLN A 167 4.88 28.14 0.98
CA GLN A 167 3.79 27.67 1.85
C GLN A 167 2.39 27.91 1.25
N ASP A 168 2.21 28.99 0.50
CA ASP A 168 0.92 29.38 -0.11
C ASP A 168 0.48 28.50 -1.29
N ALA A 169 1.38 27.72 -1.89
CA ALA A 169 1.08 26.96 -3.12
C ALA A 169 0.27 25.67 -2.88
N GLY A 170 0.06 25.26 -1.61
CA GLY A 170 -0.41 23.90 -1.26
C GLY A 170 -1.70 23.82 -0.44
N GLU A 171 -2.35 24.93 -0.10
CA GLU A 171 -3.53 24.94 0.80
C GLU A 171 -4.84 25.32 0.09
N SER A 172 -4.96 25.01 -1.20
CA SER A 172 -6.30 25.00 -1.79
C SER A 172 -7.08 23.83 -1.20
N SER A 173 -8.21 24.14 -0.56
CA SER A 173 -9.22 23.18 -0.10
C SER A 173 -9.41 22.10 -1.15
N ALA A 174 -9.41 20.82 -0.77
CA ALA A 174 -9.68 19.71 -1.68
C ALA A 174 -11.02 19.89 -2.41
N GLN A 175 -10.99 20.51 -3.58
CA GLN A 175 -12.15 20.67 -4.44
C GLN A 175 -12.22 19.46 -5.38
N ILE A 176 -13.38 18.82 -5.38
CA ILE A 176 -13.68 17.74 -6.31
C ILE A 176 -14.28 18.36 -7.56
N THR A 177 -13.65 18.09 -8.69
CA THR A 177 -14.15 18.50 -10.01
C THR A 177 -14.54 17.25 -10.80
N TYR A 178 -15.82 17.16 -11.18
CA TYR A 178 -16.31 16.11 -12.06
C TYR A 178 -15.86 16.41 -13.49
N LEU A 179 -15.15 15.46 -14.11
CA LEU A 179 -14.73 15.52 -15.50
C LEU A 179 -15.63 14.62 -16.36
N ALA A 180 -15.59 14.78 -17.68
CA ALA A 180 -16.38 13.95 -18.59
C ALA A 180 -16.00 12.46 -18.46
N ASP A 181 -14.70 12.20 -18.33
CA ASP A 181 -14.04 10.89 -18.34
C ASP A 181 -13.47 10.49 -16.97
N GLY A 182 -13.80 11.21 -15.89
CA GLY A 182 -13.20 10.93 -14.59
C GLY A 182 -13.58 11.89 -13.47
N LEU A 183 -12.80 11.84 -12.41
CA LEU A 183 -12.90 12.67 -11.24
C LEU A 183 -11.54 13.29 -10.94
N LYS A 184 -11.45 14.61 -10.84
CA LYS A 184 -10.25 15.29 -10.35
C LYS A 184 -10.43 15.65 -8.89
N ILE A 185 -9.52 15.15 -8.05
CA ILE A 185 -9.42 15.51 -6.63
C ILE A 185 -8.06 16.14 -6.41
N ARG A 186 -8.03 17.47 -6.28
CA ARG A 186 -6.79 18.26 -6.20
C ARG A 186 -5.82 17.93 -7.35
N ASP A 187 -4.73 17.26 -7.01
CA ASP A 187 -3.57 16.99 -7.85
C ASP A 187 -3.76 15.71 -8.68
N PHE A 188 -4.73 14.87 -8.35
CA PHE A 188 -4.92 13.58 -8.99
C PHE A 188 -6.20 13.51 -9.81
N ILE A 189 -6.11 12.78 -10.92
CA ILE A 189 -7.25 12.45 -11.77
C ILE A 189 -7.49 10.94 -11.67
N LEU A 190 -8.73 10.57 -11.41
CA LEU A 190 -9.19 9.20 -11.37
C LEU A 190 -10.09 8.97 -12.58
N ASN A 191 -9.59 8.24 -13.57
CA ASN A 191 -10.29 8.00 -14.82
C ASN A 191 -11.44 7.00 -14.63
N LYS A 192 -12.53 7.18 -15.39
CA LYS A 192 -13.60 6.20 -15.48
C LYS A 192 -13.08 4.92 -16.16
N SER A 193 -13.58 3.79 -15.70
CA SER A 193 -13.37 2.49 -16.33
C SER A 193 -14.00 2.51 -17.72
N THR A 194 -13.26 2.09 -18.74
CA THR A 194 -13.78 1.85 -20.10
C THR A 194 -14.68 0.61 -20.16
N SER A 195 -14.59 -0.26 -19.16
CA SER A 195 -15.42 -1.44 -18.99
C SER A 195 -16.76 -1.06 -18.35
N ILE A 196 -17.73 -0.59 -19.15
CA ILE A 196 -19.12 -0.48 -18.70
C ILE A 196 -20.01 -1.25 -19.67
N LEU A 197 -20.71 -2.26 -19.15
CA LEU A 197 -21.89 -2.87 -19.78
C LEU A 197 -23.21 -2.44 -19.11
N GLU A 198 -23.20 -1.71 -18.00
CA GLU A 198 -24.44 -1.33 -17.30
C GLU A 198 -24.39 0.10 -16.77
N GLU A 199 -25.46 0.86 -17.02
CA GLU A 199 -25.64 2.20 -16.46
C GLU A 199 -25.56 2.16 -14.93
N PRO A 200 -25.00 3.21 -14.27
CA PRO A 200 -24.86 3.23 -12.82
C PRO A 200 -26.22 3.06 -12.15
N THR A 201 -26.45 1.88 -11.57
CA THR A 201 -27.62 1.59 -10.74
C THR A 201 -27.49 2.40 -9.45
N SER A 202 -28.24 3.50 -9.39
CA SER A 202 -28.34 4.48 -8.31
C SER A 202 -27.23 5.56 -8.25
N THR A 203 -27.66 6.81 -8.42
CA THR A 203 -26.89 8.00 -8.04
C THR A 203 -26.77 8.05 -6.51
N ILE A 204 -25.75 7.42 -5.94
CA ILE A 204 -25.42 7.63 -4.54
C ILE A 204 -25.02 9.10 -4.36
N LYS A 205 -25.83 9.86 -3.62
CA LYS A 205 -25.52 11.24 -3.18
C LYS A 205 -24.48 11.19 -2.05
N TYR A 206 -23.28 10.70 -2.32
CA TYR A 206 -22.18 10.86 -1.37
C TYR A 206 -21.65 12.29 -1.48
N SER A 207 -21.79 13.07 -0.41
CA SER A 207 -21.36 14.47 -0.42
C SER A 207 -19.88 14.57 -0.06
N PHE A 208 -19.07 14.92 -1.05
CA PHE A 208 -17.67 15.29 -0.85
C PHE A 208 -17.48 16.77 -0.49
N GLN A 209 -18.55 17.48 -0.10
CA GLN A 209 -18.49 18.91 0.24
C GLN A 209 -17.74 19.16 1.55
N ALA A 210 -17.74 18.20 2.47
CA ALA A 210 -17.02 18.32 3.72
C ALA A 210 -15.50 18.19 3.49
N GLN A 211 -14.73 19.17 4.00
CA GLN A 211 -13.28 19.23 3.78
C GLN A 211 -12.54 17.95 4.21
N THR A 212 -12.93 17.37 5.35
CA THR A 212 -12.33 16.13 5.86
C THR A 212 -12.56 14.95 4.92
N VAL A 213 -13.77 14.85 4.35
CA VAL A 213 -14.14 13.79 3.41
C VAL A 213 -13.37 13.95 2.11
N ALA A 214 -13.30 15.17 1.56
CA ALA A 214 -12.53 15.45 0.35
C ALA A 214 -11.02 15.19 0.54
N ASN A 215 -10.47 15.54 1.71
CA ASN A 215 -9.08 15.24 2.05
C ASN A 215 -8.83 13.72 2.13
N ASN A 216 -9.72 12.96 2.77
CA ASN A 216 -9.61 11.50 2.82
C ASN A 216 -9.75 10.86 1.43
N ALA A 217 -10.65 11.38 0.58
CA ALA A 217 -10.77 10.93 -0.80
C ALA A 217 -9.46 11.16 -1.57
N MET A 218 -8.83 12.33 -1.40
CA MET A 218 -7.54 12.62 -2.03
C MET A 218 -6.46 11.64 -1.58
N ARG A 219 -6.39 11.32 -0.28
CA ARG A 219 -5.42 10.36 0.27
C ARG A 219 -5.60 8.97 -0.34
N ILE A 220 -6.84 8.53 -0.54
CA ILE A 220 -7.16 7.27 -1.22
C ILE A 220 -6.72 7.33 -2.68
N VAL A 221 -7.10 8.37 -3.42
CA VAL A 221 -6.72 8.52 -4.84
C VAL A 221 -5.21 8.60 -5.03
N ARG A 222 -4.48 9.24 -4.11
CA ARG A 222 -3.02 9.24 -4.07
C ARG A 222 -2.47 7.82 -3.89
N ALA A 223 -3.01 7.04 -2.96
CA ALA A 223 -2.57 5.67 -2.74
C ALA A 223 -2.82 4.78 -3.97
N LEU A 224 -3.90 5.03 -4.72
CA LEU A 224 -4.23 4.33 -5.96
C LEU A 224 -3.26 4.61 -7.13
N GLN A 225 -2.32 5.57 -6.99
CA GLN A 225 -1.30 5.83 -8.03
C GLN A 225 -0.19 4.77 -8.06
N VAL A 226 -0.13 3.91 -7.04
CA VAL A 226 0.85 2.82 -6.93
C VAL A 226 0.07 1.50 -6.91
N PRO A 227 0.52 0.45 -7.63
CA PRO A 227 -0.15 -0.86 -7.63
C PRO A 227 0.12 -1.61 -6.32
N LYS A 228 -0.47 -1.14 -5.22
CA LYS A 228 -0.37 -1.73 -3.89
C LYS A 228 -1.73 -1.66 -3.20
N ALA A 229 -2.04 -2.67 -2.40
CA ALA A 229 -3.26 -2.67 -1.60
C ALA A 229 -3.30 -1.47 -0.63
N VAL A 230 -4.48 -0.88 -0.48
CA VAL A 230 -4.73 0.28 0.39
C VAL A 230 -5.45 -0.19 1.65
N LEU A 231 -4.87 0.09 2.82
CA LEU A 231 -5.49 -0.19 4.11
C LEU A 231 -6.04 1.11 4.72
N LEU A 232 -7.32 1.09 5.11
CA LEU A 232 -7.99 2.22 5.77
C LEU A 232 -8.21 1.92 7.25
N GLU A 233 -7.47 2.61 8.12
CA GLU A 233 -7.62 2.52 9.57
C GLU A 233 -8.34 3.75 10.12
N GLY A 234 -9.19 3.55 11.13
CA GLY A 234 -9.89 4.62 11.83
C GLY A 234 -11.11 4.08 12.57
N SER A 235 -11.70 4.91 13.44
CA SER A 235 -12.83 4.53 14.28
C SER A 235 -14.02 3.96 13.48
N PRO A 236 -14.88 3.13 14.10
CA PRO A 236 -16.13 2.72 13.49
C PRO A 236 -16.99 3.92 13.08
N GLY A 237 -17.71 3.81 11.97
CA GLY A 237 -18.67 4.84 11.53
C GLY A 237 -18.08 6.08 10.86
N VAL A 238 -16.76 6.24 10.72
CA VAL A 238 -16.14 7.43 10.09
C VAL A 238 -16.26 7.48 8.55
N GLY A 239 -16.98 6.53 7.94
CA GLY A 239 -17.26 6.52 6.50
C GLY A 239 -16.21 5.84 5.60
N LYS A 240 -15.36 4.96 6.15
CA LYS A 240 -14.32 4.22 5.40
C LYS A 240 -14.90 3.42 4.22
N THR A 241 -15.94 2.64 4.46
CA THR A 241 -16.62 1.87 3.42
C THR A 241 -17.32 2.80 2.41
N SER A 242 -18.05 3.79 2.93
CA SER A 242 -18.84 4.70 2.10
C SER A 242 -18.01 5.54 1.13
N ILE A 243 -16.80 5.94 1.51
CA ILE A 243 -15.92 6.70 0.61
C ILE A 243 -15.36 5.82 -0.52
N VAL A 244 -15.06 4.55 -0.25
CA VAL A 244 -14.61 3.59 -1.28
C VAL A 244 -15.75 3.27 -2.25
N GLU A 245 -16.95 2.99 -1.72
CA GLU A 245 -18.17 2.80 -2.52
C GLU A 245 -18.45 4.01 -3.42
N ALA A 246 -18.33 5.22 -2.89
CA ALA A 246 -18.52 6.45 -3.66
C ALA A 246 -17.49 6.60 -4.79
N LEU A 247 -16.19 6.37 -4.51
CA LEU A 247 -15.13 6.47 -5.52
C LEU A 247 -15.27 5.40 -6.61
N ALA A 248 -15.64 4.16 -6.25
CA ALA A 248 -15.88 3.09 -7.21
C ALA A 248 -17.03 3.42 -8.16
N ASN A 249 -18.17 3.89 -7.61
CA ASN A 249 -19.32 4.30 -8.42
C ASN A 249 -19.00 5.47 -9.35
N LEU A 250 -18.25 6.48 -8.86
CA LEU A 250 -17.87 7.63 -9.69
C LEU A 250 -16.91 7.26 -10.83
N THR A 251 -16.13 6.19 -10.66
CA THR A 251 -15.22 5.67 -11.69
C THR A 251 -15.86 4.59 -12.54
N GLY A 252 -17.09 4.18 -12.27
CA GLY A 252 -17.71 3.04 -12.96
C GLY A 252 -16.95 1.73 -12.74
N LYS A 253 -16.23 1.58 -11.62
CA LYS A 253 -15.59 0.33 -11.23
C LYS A 253 -16.57 -0.52 -10.44
N GLN A 254 -16.69 -1.79 -10.80
CA GLN A 254 -17.44 -2.75 -9.99
C GLN A 254 -16.71 -2.94 -8.66
N LEU A 255 -17.42 -2.75 -7.55
CA LEU A 255 -16.91 -2.93 -6.20
C LEU A 255 -17.56 -4.16 -5.58
N ARG A 256 -16.74 -5.13 -5.21
CA ARG A 256 -17.14 -6.30 -4.45
C ARG A 256 -16.77 -6.16 -3.00
N ARG A 257 -17.78 -6.14 -2.13
CA ARG A 257 -17.61 -6.05 -0.69
C ARG A 257 -17.64 -7.46 -0.08
N ILE A 258 -16.60 -7.80 0.66
CA ILE A 258 -16.46 -9.08 1.36
C ILE A 258 -16.23 -8.76 2.84
N ASN A 259 -17.14 -9.20 3.69
CA ASN A 259 -17.03 -9.02 5.13
C ASN A 259 -16.31 -10.23 5.74
N LEU A 260 -15.22 -9.99 6.47
CA LEU A 260 -14.42 -11.04 7.08
C LEU A 260 -14.85 -11.28 8.53
N SER A 261 -14.69 -12.52 8.98
CA SER A 261 -15.00 -12.96 10.34
C SER A 261 -14.04 -14.06 10.77
N ASP A 262 -14.11 -14.47 12.03
CA ASP A 262 -13.33 -15.58 12.60
C ASP A 262 -13.69 -16.94 11.99
N GLN A 263 -14.82 -17.03 11.28
CA GLN A 263 -15.28 -18.23 10.57
C GLN A 263 -14.92 -18.24 9.09
N THR A 264 -14.35 -17.16 8.56
CA THR A 264 -13.98 -17.08 7.14
C THR A 264 -12.84 -18.05 6.83
N ASN A 265 -12.96 -18.79 5.73
CA ASN A 265 -11.95 -19.71 5.23
C ASN A 265 -11.41 -19.28 3.85
N LEU A 266 -10.26 -19.83 3.46
CA LEU A 266 -9.67 -19.56 2.13
C LEU A 266 -10.60 -19.98 0.98
N LEU A 267 -11.36 -21.06 1.17
CA LEU A 267 -12.33 -21.54 0.17
C LEU A 267 -13.44 -20.51 -0.10
N ASP A 268 -13.82 -19.71 0.90
CA ASP A 268 -14.84 -18.66 0.77
C ASP A 268 -14.35 -17.46 -0.06
N LEU A 269 -13.03 -17.29 -0.15
CA LEU A 269 -12.38 -16.21 -0.91
C LEU A 269 -11.96 -16.67 -2.30
N PHE A 270 -11.25 -17.79 -2.38
CA PHE A 270 -10.64 -18.26 -3.62
C PHE A 270 -11.51 -19.24 -4.40
N GLY A 271 -12.29 -20.07 -3.73
CA GLY A 271 -13.10 -21.10 -4.38
C GLY A 271 -12.76 -22.49 -3.91
N ALA A 272 -13.53 -23.45 -4.41
CA ALA A 272 -13.38 -24.86 -4.11
C ALA A 272 -13.96 -25.70 -5.24
N ASP A 273 -13.61 -26.99 -5.25
CA ASP A 273 -14.33 -27.98 -6.05
C ASP A 273 -15.76 -28.13 -5.53
N ALA A 274 -16.73 -27.78 -6.35
CA ALA A 274 -18.16 -27.89 -6.08
C ALA A 274 -18.78 -28.98 -6.96
N PRO A 275 -19.83 -29.67 -6.49
CA PRO A 275 -20.54 -30.64 -7.33
C PRO A 275 -21.21 -29.95 -8.52
N VAL A 276 -21.10 -30.55 -9.70
CA VAL A 276 -21.71 -30.01 -10.93
C VAL A 276 -23.23 -30.15 -10.84
N GLU A 277 -23.97 -29.05 -10.96
CA GLU A 277 -25.43 -29.08 -10.98
C GLU A 277 -25.93 -29.88 -12.20
N GLY A 278 -26.59 -31.01 -11.94
CA GLY A 278 -27.05 -31.93 -13.00
C GLY A 278 -25.96 -32.85 -13.58
N GLY A 279 -24.76 -32.86 -13.00
CA GLY A 279 -23.68 -33.79 -13.36
C GLY A 279 -23.90 -35.22 -12.86
N MET A 280 -23.02 -36.14 -13.28
CA MET A 280 -23.06 -37.50 -12.75
C MET A 280 -22.63 -37.52 -11.26
N PRO A 281 -23.11 -38.50 -10.46
CA PRO A 281 -22.65 -38.66 -9.08
C PRO A 281 -21.12 -38.76 -9.01
N GLY A 282 -20.49 -37.90 -8.19
CA GLY A 282 -19.03 -37.83 -8.06
C GLY A 282 -18.34 -36.87 -9.04
N GLN A 283 -19.08 -36.13 -9.86
CA GLN A 283 -18.54 -35.09 -10.73
C GLN A 283 -18.43 -33.77 -9.96
N PHE A 284 -17.21 -33.23 -9.90
CA PHE A 284 -16.90 -31.93 -9.30
C PHE A 284 -16.24 -31.03 -10.34
N GLU A 285 -16.50 -29.73 -10.23
CA GLU A 285 -15.81 -28.69 -10.98
C GLU A 285 -15.34 -27.59 -10.04
N TRP A 286 -14.21 -26.99 -10.38
CA TRP A 286 -13.71 -25.84 -9.65
C TRP A 286 -14.66 -24.66 -9.83
N LYS A 287 -15.07 -24.04 -8.71
CA LYS A 287 -15.89 -22.84 -8.71
C LYS A 287 -15.17 -21.71 -7.99
N ASP A 288 -14.84 -20.67 -8.75
CA ASP A 288 -14.25 -19.44 -8.22
C ASP A 288 -15.19 -18.81 -7.18
N ALA A 289 -14.62 -18.39 -6.06
CA ALA A 289 -15.34 -17.61 -5.08
C ALA A 289 -15.16 -16.10 -5.31
N SER A 290 -15.85 -15.32 -4.47
CA SER A 290 -16.07 -13.89 -4.65
C SER A 290 -14.78 -13.07 -4.86
N PHE A 291 -13.71 -13.37 -4.13
CA PHE A 291 -12.44 -12.66 -4.25
C PHE A 291 -11.72 -13.03 -5.56
N LEU A 292 -11.58 -14.32 -5.87
CA LEU A 292 -10.87 -14.79 -7.07
C LEU A 292 -11.55 -14.31 -8.37
N ASP A 293 -12.88 -14.37 -8.45
CA ASP A 293 -13.62 -13.89 -9.61
C ASP A 293 -13.39 -12.38 -9.85
N SER A 294 -13.38 -11.57 -8.79
CA SER A 294 -13.09 -10.13 -8.90
C SER A 294 -11.63 -9.85 -9.24
N LEU A 295 -10.69 -10.65 -8.71
CA LEU A 295 -9.27 -10.56 -9.03
C LEU A 295 -9.04 -10.79 -10.54
N GLN A 296 -9.68 -11.80 -11.13
CA GLN A 296 -9.58 -12.11 -12.56
C GLN A 296 -10.22 -11.03 -13.44
N LYS A 297 -11.32 -10.42 -13.00
CA LYS A 297 -12.07 -9.39 -13.74
C LYS A 297 -11.47 -7.98 -13.62
N GLY A 298 -10.56 -7.76 -12.66
CA GLY A 298 -10.00 -6.44 -12.38
C GLY A 298 -10.97 -5.50 -11.66
N ASP A 299 -11.90 -6.07 -10.89
CA ASP A 299 -12.82 -5.33 -10.03
C ASP A 299 -12.10 -4.74 -8.82
N TRP A 300 -12.74 -3.79 -8.15
CA TRP A 300 -12.32 -3.38 -6.82
C TRP A 300 -12.86 -4.36 -5.80
N VAL A 301 -12.02 -4.75 -4.84
CA VAL A 301 -12.44 -5.59 -3.71
C VAL A 301 -12.25 -4.81 -2.41
N LEU A 302 -13.31 -4.71 -1.62
CA LEU A 302 -13.29 -4.17 -0.27
C LEU A 302 -13.41 -5.33 0.72
N LEU A 303 -12.30 -5.61 1.42
CA LEU A 303 -12.26 -6.53 2.55
C LEU A 303 -12.59 -5.76 3.84
N ASP A 304 -13.80 -5.93 4.35
CA ASP A 304 -14.22 -5.33 5.63
C ASP A 304 -13.80 -6.22 6.81
N GLU A 305 -13.54 -5.57 7.95
CA GLU A 305 -13.21 -6.24 9.22
C GLU A 305 -12.03 -7.24 9.12
N MET A 306 -10.99 -6.89 8.35
CA MET A 306 -9.80 -7.73 8.16
C MET A 306 -9.17 -8.22 9.47
N ASN A 307 -9.24 -7.41 10.53
CA ASN A 307 -8.74 -7.76 11.86
C ASN A 307 -9.52 -8.88 12.56
N LEU A 308 -10.69 -9.29 12.04
CA LEU A 308 -11.47 -10.42 12.57
C LEU A 308 -11.15 -11.75 11.86
N ALA A 309 -10.43 -11.73 10.74
CA ALA A 309 -10.13 -12.93 9.96
C ALA A 309 -9.08 -13.83 10.64
N PRO A 310 -9.15 -15.17 10.44
CA PRO A 310 -8.10 -16.08 10.90
C PRO A 310 -6.73 -15.75 10.28
N GLN A 311 -5.66 -16.01 11.03
CA GLN A 311 -4.29 -15.77 10.56
C GLN A 311 -3.96 -16.53 9.27
N THR A 312 -4.49 -17.75 9.10
CA THR A 312 -4.31 -18.55 7.87
C THR A 312 -4.93 -17.87 6.64
N VAL A 313 -6.06 -17.16 6.81
CA VAL A 313 -6.69 -16.38 5.74
C VAL A 313 -5.84 -15.15 5.42
N LEU A 314 -5.39 -14.42 6.44
CA LEU A 314 -4.52 -13.26 6.27
C LEU A 314 -3.18 -13.63 5.59
N GLU A 315 -2.60 -14.77 5.96
CA GLU A 315 -1.40 -15.30 5.34
C GLU A 315 -1.64 -15.73 3.88
N GLY A 316 -2.77 -16.37 3.58
CA GLY A 316 -3.14 -16.73 2.21
C GLY A 316 -3.39 -15.51 1.31
N LEU A 317 -3.85 -14.39 1.87
CA LEU A 317 -4.01 -13.14 1.12
C LEU A 317 -2.67 -12.47 0.78
N ASN A 318 -1.58 -12.74 1.50
CA ASN A 318 -0.30 -12.03 1.29
C ASN A 318 0.23 -12.16 -0.14
N CYS A 319 0.07 -13.32 -0.79
CA CYS A 319 0.52 -13.52 -2.17
C CYS A 319 -0.23 -12.62 -3.16
N CYS A 320 -1.53 -12.38 -2.93
CA CYS A 320 -2.37 -11.51 -3.74
C CYS A 320 -2.07 -10.02 -3.50
N LEU A 321 -1.70 -9.67 -2.27
CA LEU A 321 -1.44 -8.29 -1.84
C LEU A 321 -0.02 -7.82 -2.14
N ASP A 322 0.87 -8.74 -2.54
CA ASP A 322 2.24 -8.41 -2.93
C ASP A 322 2.31 -7.91 -4.38
N HIS A 323 3.43 -7.28 -4.75
CA HIS A 323 3.69 -6.69 -6.09
C HIS A 323 3.58 -7.69 -7.26
N ARG A 324 3.44 -8.99 -6.98
CA ARG A 324 3.22 -10.04 -7.96
C ARG A 324 1.74 -10.17 -8.37
N GLY A 325 0.79 -9.84 -7.50
CA GLY A 325 -0.66 -9.92 -7.81
C GLY A 325 -1.12 -11.32 -8.26
N THR A 326 -0.41 -12.37 -7.86
CA THR A 326 -0.64 -13.76 -8.27
C THR A 326 -1.20 -14.60 -7.13
N VAL A 327 -2.18 -15.45 -7.44
CA VAL A 327 -2.63 -16.58 -6.60
C VAL A 327 -1.81 -17.81 -6.96
#